data_AF-A0A7D6E1N4-F1
#
_entry.id   AF-A0A7D6E1N4-F1
#
_cell.length_a   1.000
_cell.length_b   1.000
_cell.length_c   1.000
_cell.angle_alpha   90.00
_cell.angle_beta   90.00
_cell.angle_gamma   90.00
#
_symmetry.space_group_name_H-M   'P 1'
#
loop_
_entity.id
_entity.type
_entity.pdbx_description
1 polymer ?
#
loop_
_entity_poly.entity_id
_entity_poly.type
_entity_poly.pdbx_seq_one_letter_code
_entity_poly.pdbx_strand_id
1 'polypeptide(L)'
;MSSAISLAAVIAIAPSEADTAADRTKGAITDHNPLGGYEGYCTWGAQEQIHLHTGYYVAALTGNAEDWANQAQRAGWTVVDEPAPRSIAVYSRAIVGGVGHVAWVETVDGVGVTITEMNFGVGATAANGFRGSGFHIFDTRTVRDITGVRYILIP
;
A
#
# COMPACT_ATOMS: atom_id res chain seq x y z
N MET A 1 -3.28 51.81 -38.40
CA MET A 1 -4.03 50.90 -37.52
C MET A 1 -4.13 49.56 -38.24
N SER A 2 -3.41 48.54 -37.79
CA SER A 2 -3.75 47.13 -38.02
C SER A 2 -2.84 46.28 -37.14
N SER A 3 -3.50 45.47 -36.31
CA SER A 3 -2.97 44.73 -35.17
C SER A 3 -2.17 43.49 -35.58
N ALA A 4 -1.13 43.19 -34.81
CA ALA A 4 -0.56 41.84 -34.75
C ALA A 4 -1.32 41.03 -33.68
N ILE A 5 -1.95 39.93 -34.09
CA ILE A 5 -2.54 38.95 -33.18
C ILE A 5 -1.42 38.01 -32.75
N SER A 6 -0.96 38.10 -31.49
CA SER A 6 -0.08 37.10 -30.91
C SER A 6 -0.89 35.87 -30.49
N LEU A 7 -0.49 34.71 -30.99
CA LEU A 7 -0.90 33.41 -30.44
C LEU A 7 -0.23 33.25 -29.06
N ALA A 8 -1.01 33.32 -28.00
CA ALA A 8 -0.59 32.81 -26.69
C ALA A 8 -0.79 31.29 -26.69
N ALA A 9 0.31 30.54 -26.58
CA ALA A 9 0.26 29.12 -26.31
C ALA A 9 -0.36 28.90 -24.91
N VAL A 10 -1.50 28.22 -24.86
CA VAL A 10 -2.08 27.75 -23.60
C VAL A 10 -1.21 26.59 -23.13
N ILE A 11 -0.36 26.84 -22.14
CA ILE A 11 0.28 25.76 -21.38
C ILE A 11 -0.83 25.09 -20.59
N ALA A 12 -1.25 23.90 -21.03
CA ALA A 12 -2.03 23.00 -20.21
C ALA A 12 -1.14 22.59 -19.02
N ILE A 13 -1.40 23.18 -17.86
CA ILE A 13 -0.89 22.66 -16.59
C ILE A 13 -1.61 21.32 -16.41
N ALA A 14 -0.90 20.22 -16.64
CA ALA A 14 -1.33 18.92 -16.16
C ALA A 14 -1.55 19.04 -14.64
N PRO A 15 -2.62 18.46 -14.08
CA PRO A 15 -2.75 18.41 -12.62
C PRO A 15 -1.50 17.71 -12.08
N SER A 16 -0.77 18.38 -11.19
CA SER A 16 0.26 17.70 -10.41
C SER A 16 -0.42 16.62 -9.59
N GLU A 17 0.31 15.56 -9.27
CA GLU A 17 -0.09 14.41 -8.43
C GLU A 17 -0.40 14.80 -6.96
N ALA A 18 -1.03 15.96 -6.74
CA ALA A 18 -1.30 16.58 -5.46
C ALA A 18 -2.81 16.79 -5.20
N ASP A 19 -3.68 16.14 -5.98
CA ASP A 19 -5.13 16.18 -5.78
C ASP A 19 -5.66 14.75 -5.90
N THR A 20 -5.62 13.95 -4.84
CA THR A 20 -6.57 14.09 -3.74
C THR A 20 -5.89 13.65 -2.45
N ALA A 21 -5.47 14.60 -1.62
CA ALA A 21 -5.39 14.36 -0.20
C ALA A 21 -6.83 14.21 0.31
N ALA A 22 -7.50 13.09 -0.02
CA ALA A 22 -8.62 12.63 0.78
C ALA A 22 -8.13 12.64 2.22
N ASP A 23 -8.86 13.29 3.14
CA ASP A 23 -8.45 13.42 4.55
C ASP A 23 -7.89 12.07 5.02
N ARG A 24 -6.55 11.98 5.12
CA ARG A 24 -5.83 10.77 5.50
C ARG A 24 -5.89 10.68 7.00
N THR A 25 -7.07 10.34 7.51
CA THR A 25 -7.31 10.21 8.95
C THR A 25 -6.32 9.19 9.50
N LYS A 26 -5.60 9.61 10.54
CA LYS A 26 -4.57 8.85 11.20
C LYS A 26 -5.13 8.26 12.49
N GLY A 27 -5.08 6.94 12.60
CA GLY A 27 -5.42 6.24 13.85
C GLY A 27 -4.24 6.11 14.81
N ALA A 28 -4.38 5.22 15.80
CA ALA A 28 -3.34 4.98 16.80
C ALA A 28 -2.05 4.40 16.19
N ILE A 29 -0.92 4.94 16.62
CA ILE A 29 0.43 4.51 16.24
C ILE A 29 1.16 3.84 17.40
N THR A 30 2.27 3.19 17.10
CA THR A 30 3.20 2.66 18.09
C THR A 30 4.65 2.81 17.61
N ASP A 31 5.60 2.69 18.54
CA ASP A 31 7.03 2.88 18.34
C ASP A 31 7.80 1.58 18.06
N HIS A 32 7.12 0.44 18.11
CA HIS A 32 7.68 -0.87 17.79
C HIS A 32 6.78 -1.60 16.79
N ASN A 33 7.38 -2.45 15.95
CA ASN A 33 6.60 -3.26 15.03
C ASN A 33 5.70 -4.23 15.83
N PRO A 34 4.36 -4.16 15.71
CA PRO A 34 3.45 -5.01 16.50
C PRO A 34 3.48 -6.48 16.04
N LEU A 35 4.26 -6.81 15.02
CA LEU A 35 4.48 -8.15 14.49
C LEU A 35 5.89 -8.69 14.76
N GLY A 36 6.55 -8.23 15.83
CA GLY A 36 7.80 -8.86 16.29
C GLY A 36 7.65 -10.38 16.44
N GLY A 37 8.63 -11.14 15.94
CA GLY A 37 8.57 -12.61 15.83
C GLY A 37 7.94 -13.15 14.54
N TYR A 38 7.46 -12.26 13.65
CA TYR A 38 7.00 -12.58 12.30
C TYR A 38 7.92 -11.97 11.24
N GLU A 39 9.20 -11.80 11.56
CA GLU A 39 10.19 -11.34 10.59
C GLU A 39 10.15 -12.24 9.35
N GLY A 40 10.19 -11.61 8.18
CA GLY A 40 10.18 -12.32 6.91
C GLY A 40 8.82 -12.50 6.26
N TYR A 41 7.71 -12.17 6.92
CA TYR A 41 6.36 -12.20 6.33
C TYR A 41 5.95 -10.84 5.74
N CYS A 42 4.94 -10.86 4.84
CA CYS A 42 4.42 -9.66 4.18
C CYS A 42 3.92 -8.61 5.16
N THR A 43 3.22 -9.04 6.21
CA THR A 43 2.65 -8.16 7.24
C THR A 43 3.73 -7.47 8.07
N TRP A 44 4.78 -8.19 8.46
CA TRP A 44 5.93 -7.58 9.12
C TRP A 44 6.64 -6.60 8.18
N GLY A 45 6.91 -7.00 6.94
CA GLY A 45 7.57 -6.15 5.94
C GLY A 45 6.80 -4.87 5.63
N ALA A 46 5.46 -4.94 5.54
CA ALA A 46 4.61 -3.78 5.33
C ALA A 46 4.66 -2.78 6.50
N GLN A 47 4.71 -3.27 7.75
CA GLN A 47 4.94 -2.42 8.92
C GLN A 47 6.31 -1.73 8.88
N GLU A 48 7.36 -2.45 8.47
CA GLU A 48 8.69 -1.85 8.28
C GLU A 48 8.69 -0.77 7.18
N GLN A 49 7.96 -0.98 6.08
CA GLN A 49 7.80 0.07 5.06
C GLN A 49 7.05 1.28 5.59
N ILE A 50 5.97 1.09 6.37
CA ILE A 50 5.30 2.22 7.04
C ILE A 50 6.31 2.99 7.90
N HIS A 51 7.08 2.29 8.74
CA HIS A 51 8.07 2.92 9.61
C HIS A 51 9.17 3.64 8.83
N LEU A 52 9.70 3.02 7.77
CA LEU A 52 10.71 3.62 6.91
C LEU A 52 10.24 4.97 6.31
N HIS A 53 8.98 5.06 5.90
CA HIS A 53 8.43 6.23 5.22
C HIS A 53 7.82 7.28 6.17
N THR A 54 7.58 6.95 7.43
CA THR A 54 6.82 7.81 8.36
C THR A 54 7.41 7.95 9.76
N GLY A 55 8.34 7.08 10.15
CA GLY A 55 8.92 7.01 11.50
C GLY A 55 8.02 6.37 12.56
N TYR A 56 6.86 5.80 12.21
CA TYR A 56 5.96 5.13 13.15
C TYR A 56 5.44 3.80 12.60
N TYR A 57 4.87 2.97 13.47
CA TYR A 57 4.12 1.77 13.08
C TYR A 57 2.61 1.98 13.33
N VAL A 58 1.77 1.20 12.65
CA VAL A 58 0.32 1.25 12.90
C VAL A 58 -0.06 0.22 13.96
N ALA A 59 -0.51 0.68 15.13
CA ALA A 59 -0.75 -0.20 16.29
C ALA A 59 -1.83 -1.27 16.03
N ALA A 60 -2.83 -0.96 15.20
CA ALA A 60 -3.95 -1.84 14.94
C ALA A 60 -3.65 -2.97 13.94
N LEU A 61 -2.63 -2.83 13.08
CA LEU A 61 -2.38 -3.77 11.98
C LEU A 61 -1.55 -4.95 12.47
N THR A 62 -2.25 -6.05 12.72
CA THR A 62 -1.72 -7.29 13.31
C THR A 62 -2.35 -8.52 12.66
N GLY A 63 -1.76 -9.70 12.88
CA GLY A 63 -2.31 -10.96 12.36
C GLY A 63 -2.24 -11.06 10.84
N ASN A 64 -3.29 -11.62 10.24
CA ASN A 64 -3.35 -11.95 8.82
C ASN A 64 -3.54 -10.70 7.94
N ALA A 65 -2.93 -10.73 6.76
CA ALA A 65 -2.94 -9.62 5.81
C ALA A 65 -4.36 -9.19 5.39
N GLU A 66 -5.25 -10.13 5.09
CA GLU A 66 -6.61 -9.80 4.63
C GLU A 66 -7.47 -9.03 5.64
N ASP A 67 -7.14 -9.10 6.93
CA ASP A 67 -7.92 -8.46 7.99
C ASP A 67 -7.56 -6.97 8.14
N TRP A 68 -6.41 -6.55 7.60
CA TRP A 68 -5.81 -5.24 7.87
C TRP A 68 -6.68 -4.07 7.46
N ALA A 69 -7.36 -4.13 6.32
CA ALA A 69 -8.24 -3.05 5.88
C ALA A 69 -9.39 -2.82 6.88
N ASN A 70 -9.94 -3.90 7.46
CA ASN A 70 -10.99 -3.80 8.47
C ASN A 70 -10.45 -3.33 9.83
N GLN A 71 -9.25 -3.78 10.22
CA GLN A 71 -8.57 -3.32 11.43
C GLN A 71 -8.27 -1.83 11.36
N ALA A 72 -7.70 -1.36 10.24
CA ALA A 72 -7.39 0.04 9.98
C ALA A 72 -8.63 0.92 10.11
N GLN A 73 -9.71 0.56 9.40
CA GLN A 73 -10.95 1.32 9.40
C GLN A 73 -11.56 1.42 10.81
N ARG A 74 -11.57 0.32 11.57
CA ARG A 74 -12.06 0.31 12.96
C ARG A 74 -11.18 1.15 13.90
N ALA A 75 -9.89 1.24 13.61
CA ALA A 75 -8.93 2.05 14.35
C ALA A 75 -8.87 3.52 13.91
N GLY A 76 -9.77 3.95 13.01
CA GLY A 76 -9.89 5.33 12.56
C GLY A 76 -8.93 5.74 11.44
N TRP A 77 -8.30 4.79 10.75
CA TRP A 77 -7.51 5.08 9.56
C TRP A 77 -8.42 5.20 8.34
N THR A 78 -8.08 6.12 7.43
CA THR A 78 -8.77 6.19 6.13
C THR A 78 -8.42 4.97 5.29
N VAL A 79 -9.45 4.27 4.81
CA VAL A 79 -9.34 3.14 3.90
C VAL A 79 -10.19 3.44 2.67
N VAL A 80 -9.60 3.29 1.49
CA VAL A 80 -10.26 3.53 0.20
C VAL A 80 -10.16 2.29 -0.68
N ASP A 81 -10.92 2.25 -1.77
CA ASP A 81 -10.90 1.15 -2.73
C ASP A 81 -10.11 1.51 -4.00
N GLU A 82 -9.71 2.77 -4.15
CA GLU A 82 -8.85 3.27 -5.23
C GLU A 82 -7.36 3.25 -4.85
N PRO A 83 -6.46 2.85 -5.78
CA PRO A 83 -5.03 2.85 -5.50
C PRO A 83 -4.52 4.26 -5.23
N ALA A 84 -3.72 4.40 -4.18
CA ALA A 84 -3.07 5.66 -3.82
C ALA A 84 -1.61 5.42 -3.40
N PRO A 85 -0.66 6.30 -3.76
CA PRO A 85 0.69 6.25 -3.23
C PRO A 85 0.68 6.46 -1.71
N ARG A 86 1.74 6.04 -1.03
CA ARG A 86 1.88 6.09 0.44
C ARG A 86 0.71 5.39 1.15
N SER A 87 0.38 4.19 0.69
CA SER A 87 -0.68 3.38 1.28
C SER A 87 -0.21 1.94 1.44
N ILE A 88 -0.97 1.15 2.22
CA ILE A 88 -0.86 -0.30 2.19
C ILE A 88 -1.96 -0.87 1.30
N ALA A 89 -1.56 -1.54 0.22
CA ALA A 89 -2.45 -2.37 -0.58
C ALA A 89 -2.76 -3.67 0.19
N VAL A 90 -4.04 -3.98 0.37
CA VAL A 90 -4.55 -5.14 1.09
C VAL A 90 -5.26 -6.06 0.11
N TYR A 91 -4.66 -7.23 -0.13
CA TYR A 91 -5.20 -8.28 -0.99
C TYR A 91 -5.87 -9.35 -0.12
N SER A 92 -7.14 -9.62 -0.37
CA SER A 92 -7.85 -10.69 0.34
C SER A 92 -7.40 -12.08 -0.11
N ARG A 93 -7.67 -13.11 0.71
CA ARG A 93 -7.43 -14.51 0.32
C ARG A 93 -8.19 -14.93 -0.95
N ALA A 94 -9.28 -14.25 -1.30
CA ALA A 94 -10.02 -14.53 -2.53
C ALA A 94 -9.24 -14.10 -3.79
N ILE A 95 -8.30 -13.16 -3.66
CA ILE A 95 -7.48 -12.63 -4.76
C ILE A 95 -6.18 -13.43 -4.87
N VAL A 96 -5.51 -13.70 -3.75
CA VAL A 96 -4.14 -14.26 -3.71
C VAL A 96 -4.00 -15.60 -2.98
N GLY A 97 -5.09 -16.12 -2.40
CA GLY A 97 -5.07 -17.33 -1.58
C GLY A 97 -4.49 -17.11 -0.18
N GLY A 98 -4.28 -18.22 0.54
CA GLY A 98 -3.64 -18.22 1.86
C GLY A 98 -4.36 -17.36 2.90
N VAL A 99 -3.61 -16.43 3.51
CA VAL A 99 -4.07 -15.50 4.56
C VAL A 99 -4.20 -14.05 4.03
N GLY A 100 -4.33 -13.92 2.71
CA GLY A 100 -4.21 -12.65 2.00
C GLY A 100 -2.75 -12.20 1.85
N HIS A 101 -2.57 -10.98 1.37
CA HIS A 101 -1.27 -10.36 1.19
C HIS A 101 -1.33 -8.84 1.36
N VAL A 102 -0.23 -8.24 1.80
CA VAL A 102 -0.12 -6.77 1.95
C VAL A 102 1.20 -6.28 1.40
N ALA A 103 1.17 -5.07 0.83
CA ALA A 103 2.34 -4.42 0.25
C ALA A 103 2.25 -2.90 0.41
N TRP A 104 3.41 -2.24 0.50
CA TRP A 104 3.51 -0.79 0.47
C TRP A 104 3.36 -0.30 -0.97
N VAL A 105 2.57 0.76 -1.20
CA VAL A 105 2.39 1.38 -2.51
C VAL A 105 3.34 2.56 -2.67
N GLU A 106 4.31 2.40 -3.55
CA GLU A 106 5.29 3.44 -3.90
C GLU A 106 4.67 4.48 -4.82
N THR A 107 4.16 4.05 -5.97
CA THR A 107 3.59 4.92 -7.01
C THR A 107 2.36 4.31 -7.67
N VAL A 108 1.51 5.17 -8.23
CA VAL A 108 0.35 4.79 -9.04
C VAL A 108 0.43 5.56 -10.36
N ASP A 109 0.48 4.86 -11.49
CA ASP A 109 0.53 5.43 -12.83
C ASP A 109 -0.51 4.74 -13.73
N GLY A 110 -1.63 5.43 -13.98
CA GLY A 110 -2.78 4.86 -14.66
C GLY A 110 -3.30 3.61 -13.94
N VAL A 111 -3.20 2.45 -14.61
CA VAL A 111 -3.58 1.14 -14.03
C VAL A 111 -2.41 0.41 -13.39
N GLY A 112 -1.21 0.99 -13.40
CA GLY A 112 -0.01 0.42 -12.80
C GLY A 112 0.14 0.86 -11.35
N VAL A 113 0.37 -0.09 -10.45
CA VAL A 113 0.65 0.17 -9.03
C VAL A 113 2.01 -0.43 -8.72
N THR A 114 2.99 0.41 -8.43
CA THR A 114 4.32 -0.05 -8.00
C THR A 114 4.27 -0.31 -6.50
N ILE A 115 4.56 -1.55 -6.12
CA ILE A 115 4.49 -2.02 -4.74
C ILE A 115 5.85 -2.55 -4.27
N THR A 116 6.12 -2.36 -2.98
CA THR A 116 7.21 -3.02 -2.26
C THR A 116 6.63 -3.98 -1.23
N GLU A 117 7.04 -5.23 -1.30
CA GLU A 117 6.44 -6.33 -0.54
C GLU A 117 7.50 -7.33 -0.06
N MET A 118 7.10 -8.22 0.84
CA MET A 118 7.93 -9.31 1.33
C MET A 118 7.16 -10.63 1.26
N ASN A 119 7.84 -11.74 0.98
CA ASN A 119 7.24 -13.08 1.00
C ASN A 119 6.07 -13.35 0.04
N PHE A 120 6.06 -12.70 -1.13
CA PHE A 120 5.13 -13.04 -2.22
C PHE A 120 5.67 -14.14 -3.18
N GLY A 121 6.84 -14.72 -2.87
CA GLY A 121 7.45 -15.76 -3.71
C GLY A 121 6.65 -17.06 -3.78
N VAL A 122 6.99 -17.92 -4.74
CA VAL A 122 6.30 -19.20 -4.97
C VAL A 122 6.46 -20.18 -3.79
N GLY A 123 5.49 -21.07 -3.64
CA GLY A 123 5.59 -22.19 -2.70
C GLY A 123 5.05 -21.93 -1.29
N ALA A 124 4.40 -20.79 -1.03
CA ALA A 124 3.71 -20.55 0.24
C ALA A 124 2.54 -21.53 0.41
N THR A 125 2.52 -22.30 1.50
CA THR A 125 1.45 -23.25 1.84
C THR A 125 1.16 -23.23 3.33
N ALA A 126 -0.02 -23.69 3.76
CA ALA A 126 -0.29 -23.85 5.19
C ALA A 126 0.74 -24.77 5.89
N ALA A 127 1.22 -25.81 5.19
CA ALA A 127 2.17 -26.79 5.74
C ALA A 127 3.55 -26.21 6.05
N ASN A 128 3.97 -25.15 5.36
CA ASN A 128 5.24 -24.45 5.62
C ASN A 128 5.08 -23.11 6.33
N GLY A 129 3.89 -22.86 6.91
CA GLY A 129 3.57 -21.60 7.57
C GLY A 129 3.49 -20.41 6.61
N PHE A 130 3.12 -20.64 5.34
CA PHE A 130 3.03 -19.65 4.27
C PHE A 130 4.38 -18.98 3.92
N ARG A 131 5.49 -19.71 4.07
CA ARG A 131 6.81 -19.25 3.64
C ARG A 131 7.00 -19.56 2.16
N GLY A 132 7.15 -18.52 1.34
CA GLY A 132 7.47 -18.65 -0.08
C GLY A 132 8.95 -18.43 -0.35
N SER A 133 9.35 -18.48 -1.63
CA SER A 133 10.72 -18.15 -2.05
C SER A 133 11.13 -16.71 -1.75
N GLY A 134 10.17 -15.83 -1.42
CA GLY A 134 10.41 -14.44 -1.03
C GLY A 134 10.49 -14.22 0.49
N PHE A 135 10.51 -15.27 1.30
CA PHE A 135 10.59 -15.14 2.76
C PHE A 135 11.89 -14.39 3.15
N HIS A 136 11.78 -13.36 3.98
CA HIS A 136 12.87 -12.41 4.34
C HIS A 136 13.42 -11.54 3.19
N ILE A 137 12.81 -11.54 2.02
CA ILE A 137 13.28 -10.78 0.87
C ILE A 137 12.25 -9.72 0.53
N PHE A 138 12.67 -8.46 0.55
CA PHE A 138 11.89 -7.39 -0.08
C PHE A 138 12.04 -7.49 -1.59
N ASP A 139 10.92 -7.35 -2.29
CA ASP A 139 10.84 -7.22 -3.74
C ASP A 139 10.01 -5.99 -4.11
N THR A 140 10.37 -5.33 -5.19
CA THR A 140 9.63 -4.18 -5.73
C THR A 140 9.21 -4.51 -7.16
N ARG A 141 7.91 -4.44 -7.41
CA ARG A 141 7.36 -4.71 -8.75
C ARG A 141 6.12 -3.87 -9.03
N THR A 142 5.81 -3.70 -10.31
CA THR A 142 4.56 -3.10 -10.73
C THR A 142 3.52 -4.18 -10.97
N VAL A 143 2.38 -4.06 -10.30
CA VAL A 143 1.18 -4.86 -10.52
C VAL A 143 0.12 -4.02 -11.21
N ARG A 144 -0.89 -4.68 -11.80
CA ARG A 144 -2.07 -3.98 -12.27
C ARG A 144 -3.02 -3.73 -11.10
N ASP A 145 -3.64 -2.57 -11.11
CA ASP A 145 -4.82 -2.31 -10.30
C ASP A 145 -5.93 -3.31 -10.69
N ILE A 146 -6.54 -3.93 -9.68
CA ILE A 146 -7.58 -4.94 -9.83
C ILE A 146 -8.66 -4.72 -8.77
N THR A 147 -9.90 -5.05 -9.13
CA THR A 147 -11.04 -4.92 -8.22
C THR A 147 -10.86 -5.76 -6.96
N GLY A 148 -11.21 -5.19 -5.80
CA GLY A 148 -11.24 -5.88 -4.51
C GLY A 148 -9.97 -5.70 -3.67
N VAL A 149 -8.96 -5.00 -4.18
CA VAL A 149 -7.85 -4.49 -3.35
C VAL A 149 -8.33 -3.28 -2.57
N ARG A 150 -7.95 -3.19 -1.30
CA ARG A 150 -8.26 -2.04 -0.44
C ARG A 150 -6.98 -1.35 -0.03
N TYR A 151 -7.01 -0.04 0.13
CA TYR A 151 -5.82 0.77 0.38
C TYR A 151 -5.95 1.51 1.70
N ILE A 152 -5.08 1.19 2.65
CA ILE A 152 -4.99 1.91 3.93
C ILE A 152 -4.10 3.12 3.71
N LEU A 153 -4.66 4.33 3.80
CA LEU A 153 -3.93 5.56 3.55
C LEU A 153 -3.00 5.87 4.73
N ILE A 154 -1.71 6.04 4.45
CA ILE A 154 -0.69 6.32 5.46
C ILE A 154 -0.21 7.78 5.30
N PRO A 155 -0.64 8.72 6.17
CA PRO A 155 -0.17 10.10 6.18
C PRO A 155 1.29 10.22 6.66
#